data_AF-A0A7C7PX61-F1
#
_entry.id   AF-A0A7C7PX61-F1
#
_cell.length_a   1.000
_cell.length_b   1.000
_cell.length_c   1.000
_cell.angle_alpha   90.00
_cell.angle_beta   90.00
_cell.angle_gamma   90.00
#
_symmetry.space_group_name_H-M   'P 1'
#
loop_
_entity.id
_entity.type
_entity.pdbx_description
1 polymer ?
#
loop_
_entity_poly.entity_id
_entity_poly.type
_entity_poly.pdbx_seq_one_letter_code
_entity_poly.pdbx_strand_id
1 'polypeptide(L)'
;GTPSVGRVFLRAYEVTGDKFYLDAALDAARALCWGQLESGGWTYYIDFSPKWSQRWYRRADKGILPLREASGRRNMTTFDDNTTQSALRFLMALVQVIGSRDDERSQSIRDAMEYGLQGLLRAQYPNGAWPQCYDGRHYNPQNHPLKRAWLPKNWLRKPPKHRSYWLYYTFNDNAINDCISTLLEAYRQFGRYEYLEAAKSGGEFIIMAQLPEPQPGWAQQYDFDMKPAWARKFEPPALCSAVTSRNIRTLVDLYLATGDEKYLKPIPAAIAWLERSQIAPNLWARFYELGTNRPLYFNRKYELVYTDDDLPTHYSFKGSYGVRSNIAYYREVISLGRDKYLQRRKEMRSSKALRRRAVSIKERVRRIIASLDEKGRWVDDGWITTSRFISNVRTLCDYIEGMHATH
;
A
#
# COMPACT_ATOMS: atom_id res chain seq x y z
N GLY A 1 3.70 -7.76 -8.52
CA GLY A 1 3.35 -8.12 -9.91
C GLY A 1 2.18 -9.10 -9.96
N THR A 2 2.39 -10.33 -9.50
CA THR A 2 1.40 -11.43 -9.46
C THR A 2 -0.01 -11.02 -9.04
N PRO A 3 -0.23 -10.35 -7.89
CA PRO A 3 -1.60 -9.98 -7.48
C PRO A 3 -2.25 -8.95 -8.39
N SER A 4 -1.47 -8.04 -8.98
CA SER A 4 -1.99 -7.03 -9.90
C SER A 4 -2.39 -7.64 -11.26
N VAL A 5 -1.65 -8.64 -11.73
CA VAL A 5 -1.99 -9.42 -12.93
C VAL A 5 -3.21 -10.29 -12.67
N GLY A 6 -3.24 -11.05 -11.56
CA GLY A 6 -4.41 -11.83 -11.18
C GLY A 6 -5.67 -10.98 -11.07
N ARG A 7 -5.56 -9.77 -10.48
CA ARG A 7 -6.70 -8.85 -10.36
C ARG A 7 -7.18 -8.29 -11.69
N VAL A 8 -6.29 -8.12 -12.69
CA VAL A 8 -6.74 -7.66 -14.01
C VAL A 8 -7.40 -8.78 -14.81
N PHE A 9 -6.95 -10.03 -14.67
CA PHE A 9 -7.66 -11.18 -15.23
C PHE A 9 -9.01 -11.40 -14.57
N LEU A 10 -9.09 -11.31 -13.24
CA LEU A 10 -10.37 -11.37 -12.54
C LEU A 10 -11.34 -10.30 -13.05
N ARG A 11 -10.84 -9.08 -13.26
CA ARG A 11 -11.62 -7.98 -13.82
C ARG A 11 -12.08 -8.26 -15.26
N ALA A 12 -11.25 -8.90 -16.09
CA ALA A 12 -11.66 -9.31 -17.43
C ALA A 12 -12.79 -10.35 -17.36
N TYR A 13 -12.69 -11.34 -16.47
CA TYR A 13 -13.77 -12.30 -16.24
C TYR A 13 -15.07 -11.64 -15.80
N GLU A 14 -15.02 -10.69 -14.85
CA GLU A 14 -16.22 -9.99 -14.35
C GLU A 14 -17.02 -9.29 -15.46
N VAL A 15 -16.34 -8.79 -16.51
CA VAL A 15 -16.99 -8.03 -17.58
C VAL A 15 -17.31 -8.85 -18.82
N THR A 16 -16.62 -9.98 -19.05
CA THR A 16 -16.85 -10.83 -20.24
C THR A 16 -17.55 -12.15 -19.93
N GLY A 17 -17.46 -12.66 -18.70
CA GLY A 17 -17.88 -14.01 -18.34
C GLY A 17 -16.97 -15.14 -18.87
N ASP A 18 -15.86 -14.80 -19.54
CA ASP A 18 -14.97 -15.79 -20.16
C ASP A 18 -14.10 -16.50 -19.12
N LYS A 19 -14.31 -17.82 -18.99
CA LYS A 19 -13.63 -18.68 -18.03
C LYS A 19 -12.12 -18.68 -18.16
N PHE A 20 -11.56 -18.43 -19.35
CA PHE A 20 -10.11 -18.31 -19.53
C PHE A 20 -9.50 -17.29 -18.56
N TYR A 21 -10.17 -16.14 -18.39
CA TYR A 21 -9.68 -15.11 -17.48
C TYR A 21 -9.86 -15.48 -16.01
N LEU A 22 -10.89 -16.24 -15.67
CA LEU A 22 -11.05 -16.76 -14.31
C LEU A 22 -9.94 -17.77 -13.99
N ASP A 23 -9.65 -18.69 -14.91
CA ASP A 23 -8.59 -19.69 -14.76
C ASP A 23 -7.22 -19.02 -14.59
N ALA A 24 -6.91 -17.99 -15.39
CA ALA A 24 -5.69 -17.21 -15.25
C ALA A 24 -5.60 -16.48 -13.89
N ALA A 25 -6.72 -15.97 -13.38
CA ALA A 25 -6.77 -15.39 -12.04
C ALA A 25 -6.56 -16.46 -10.94
N LEU A 26 -7.17 -17.63 -11.08
CA LEU A 26 -6.99 -18.77 -10.18
C LEU A 26 -5.53 -19.25 -10.15
N ASP A 27 -4.84 -19.29 -11.28
CA ASP A 27 -3.43 -19.67 -11.35
C ASP A 27 -2.52 -18.63 -10.67
N ALA A 28 -2.80 -17.34 -10.85
CA ALA A 28 -2.11 -16.28 -10.11
C ALA A 28 -2.35 -16.40 -8.58
N ALA A 29 -3.57 -16.76 -8.16
CA ALA A 29 -3.88 -17.00 -6.75
C ALA A 29 -3.18 -18.25 -6.21
N ARG A 30 -3.07 -19.31 -7.01
CA ARG A 30 -2.34 -20.54 -6.65
C ARG A 30 -0.86 -20.26 -6.38
N ALA A 31 -0.24 -19.42 -7.20
CA ALA A 31 1.12 -18.96 -6.97
C ALA A 31 1.27 -18.29 -5.60
N LEU A 32 0.33 -17.40 -5.24
CA LEU A 32 0.30 -16.75 -3.91
C LEU A 32 0.09 -17.77 -2.79
N CYS A 33 -0.86 -18.69 -2.92
CA CYS A 33 -1.13 -19.73 -1.92
C CYS A 33 0.11 -20.58 -1.64
N TRP A 34 0.85 -20.92 -2.69
CA TRP A 34 2.08 -21.71 -2.60
C TRP A 34 3.22 -20.96 -1.91
N GLY A 35 3.36 -19.65 -2.21
CA GLY A 35 4.47 -18.83 -1.70
C GLY A 35 4.20 -18.13 -0.36
N GLN A 36 3.03 -18.31 0.25
CA GLN A 36 2.69 -17.64 1.51
C GLN A 36 3.61 -18.13 2.63
N LEU A 37 4.19 -17.19 3.38
CA LEU A 37 5.09 -17.47 4.48
C LEU A 37 4.31 -17.81 5.76
N GLU A 38 4.95 -18.56 6.65
CA GLU A 38 4.33 -18.93 7.93
C GLU A 38 4.02 -17.70 8.79
N SER A 39 4.84 -16.65 8.71
CA SER A 39 4.63 -15.35 9.37
C SER A 39 3.30 -14.67 8.97
N GLY A 40 2.70 -15.05 7.84
CA GLY A 40 1.33 -14.67 7.48
C GLY A 40 1.18 -14.12 6.07
N GLY A 41 2.15 -13.36 5.58
CA GLY A 41 2.08 -12.70 4.28
C GLY A 41 3.08 -13.22 3.27
N TRP A 42 3.60 -12.31 2.45
CA TRP A 42 4.50 -12.62 1.34
C TRP A 42 5.78 -11.79 1.43
N THR A 43 6.80 -12.27 0.72
CA THR A 43 8.00 -11.49 0.39
C THR A 43 7.93 -11.01 -1.07
N TYR A 44 8.96 -10.31 -1.55
CA TYR A 44 8.96 -9.65 -2.87
C TYR A 44 8.83 -10.60 -4.06
N TYR A 45 9.17 -11.88 -3.89
CA TYR A 45 9.12 -12.88 -4.95
C TYR A 45 8.79 -14.26 -4.41
N ILE A 46 8.28 -15.11 -5.29
CA ILE A 46 7.95 -16.51 -5.01
C ILE A 46 8.87 -17.36 -5.88
N ASP A 47 9.70 -18.17 -5.24
CA ASP A 47 10.70 -18.99 -5.93
C ASP A 47 10.22 -20.43 -6.02
N PHE A 48 9.80 -20.85 -7.21
CA PHE A 48 9.28 -22.21 -7.46
C PHE A 48 10.37 -23.27 -7.64
N SER A 49 11.66 -22.91 -7.58
CA SER A 49 12.74 -23.88 -7.69
C SER A 49 12.70 -24.88 -6.53
N PRO A 50 12.78 -26.20 -6.78
CA PRO A 50 12.83 -27.21 -5.72
C PRO A 50 13.96 -26.98 -4.70
N LYS A 51 15.10 -26.42 -5.15
CA LYS A 51 16.24 -26.12 -4.29
C LYS A 51 16.06 -24.80 -3.53
N TRP A 52 15.70 -23.72 -4.22
CA TRP A 52 15.69 -22.40 -3.60
C TRP A 52 14.45 -22.12 -2.74
N SER A 53 13.33 -22.76 -3.05
CA SER A 53 12.11 -22.72 -2.23
C SER A 53 12.34 -23.16 -0.79
N GLN A 54 13.24 -24.12 -0.57
CA GLN A 54 13.61 -24.63 0.76
C GLN A 54 14.26 -23.58 1.66
N ARG A 55 14.69 -22.43 1.12
CA ARG A 55 15.17 -21.30 1.91
C ARG A 55 14.07 -20.59 2.68
N TRP A 56 12.81 -20.81 2.34
CA TRP A 56 11.67 -20.10 2.89
C TRP A 56 10.85 -21.02 3.80
N TYR A 57 10.42 -20.49 4.94
CA TYR A 57 9.48 -21.18 5.80
C TYR A 57 8.07 -20.80 5.39
N ARG A 58 7.44 -21.68 4.59
CA ARG A 58 6.12 -21.41 4.03
C ARG A 58 5.04 -21.87 5.00
N ARG A 59 3.85 -21.30 4.87
CA ARG A 59 2.66 -21.74 5.61
C ARG A 59 2.42 -23.24 5.46
N ALA A 60 2.62 -23.79 4.26
CA ALA A 60 2.47 -25.21 3.97
C ALA A 60 3.50 -26.10 4.69
N ASP A 61 4.61 -25.54 5.17
CA ASP A 61 5.65 -26.29 5.88
C ASP A 61 5.39 -26.36 7.40
N LYS A 62 4.40 -25.61 7.90
CA LYS A 62 4.08 -25.49 9.33
C LYS A 62 3.60 -26.82 9.89
N GLY A 63 4.25 -27.29 10.96
CA GLY A 63 3.94 -28.58 11.60
C GLY A 63 4.47 -29.81 10.86
N ILE A 64 5.07 -29.63 9.68
CA ILE A 64 5.71 -30.71 8.91
C ILE A 64 7.22 -30.72 9.18
N LEU A 65 7.86 -29.54 9.18
CA LEU A 65 9.29 -29.44 9.41
C LEU A 65 9.65 -29.48 10.89
N PRO A 66 10.77 -30.14 11.26
CA PRO A 66 11.34 -30.01 12.60
C PRO A 66 11.64 -28.54 12.92
N LEU A 67 11.40 -28.13 14.18
CA LEU A 67 11.59 -26.74 14.63
C LEU A 67 12.99 -26.19 14.32
N ARG A 68 14.03 -27.02 14.43
CA ARG A 68 15.42 -26.64 14.12
C ARG A 68 15.62 -26.31 12.64
N GLU A 69 14.92 -27.01 11.75
CA GLU A 69 14.99 -26.74 10.32
C GLU A 69 14.17 -25.49 9.98
N ALA A 70 12.95 -25.39 10.52
CA ALA A 70 12.08 -24.24 10.31
C ALA A 70 12.74 -22.92 10.75
N SER A 71 13.46 -22.91 11.88
CA SER A 71 14.15 -21.73 12.40
C SER A 71 15.34 -21.27 11.54
N GLY A 72 15.90 -22.17 10.72
CA GLY A 72 16.97 -21.84 9.77
C GLY A 72 16.46 -21.23 8.46
N ARG A 73 15.14 -21.25 8.22
CA ARG A 73 14.52 -20.76 6.99
C ARG A 73 14.04 -19.31 7.14
N ARG A 74 13.98 -18.58 6.02
CA ARG A 74 13.48 -17.21 5.96
C ARG A 74 11.97 -17.19 6.19
N ASN A 75 11.52 -16.41 7.17
CA ASN A 75 10.11 -16.24 7.48
C ASN A 75 9.73 -14.76 7.53
N MET A 76 10.16 -13.96 6.55
CA MET A 76 9.92 -12.52 6.54
C MET A 76 8.79 -12.07 5.61
N THR A 77 7.62 -11.81 6.21
CA THR A 77 6.55 -11.06 5.53
C THR A 77 6.98 -9.61 5.34
N THR A 78 6.73 -9.02 4.17
CA THR A 78 6.93 -7.58 3.93
C THR A 78 5.62 -6.86 3.62
N PHE A 79 5.48 -5.68 4.21
CA PHE A 79 4.43 -4.69 3.96
C PHE A 79 4.92 -3.54 3.07
N ASP A 80 6.22 -3.55 2.73
CA ASP A 80 6.82 -2.63 1.77
C ASP A 80 6.25 -2.86 0.37
N ASP A 81 6.20 -1.79 -0.42
CA ASP A 81 5.72 -1.81 -1.80
C ASP A 81 4.34 -2.49 -1.99
N ASN A 82 3.48 -2.41 -0.97
CA ASN A 82 2.13 -2.99 -1.00
C ASN A 82 2.14 -4.50 -1.28
N THR A 83 3.21 -5.21 -0.90
CA THR A 83 3.48 -6.60 -1.26
C THR A 83 2.40 -7.54 -0.72
N THR A 84 2.23 -7.60 0.60
CA THR A 84 1.24 -8.47 1.25
C THR A 84 -0.18 -7.94 1.07
N GLN A 85 -0.35 -6.63 1.16
CA GLN A 85 -1.63 -5.95 1.12
C GLN A 85 -2.30 -6.10 -0.25
N SER A 86 -1.56 -5.98 -1.36
CA SER A 86 -2.11 -6.23 -2.70
C SER A 86 -2.46 -7.69 -2.96
N ALA A 87 -1.68 -8.63 -2.40
CA ALA A 87 -2.01 -10.06 -2.43
C ALA A 87 -3.34 -10.34 -1.71
N LEU A 88 -3.50 -9.84 -0.48
CA LEU A 88 -4.74 -9.97 0.28
C LEU A 88 -5.93 -9.36 -0.46
N ARG A 89 -5.79 -8.12 -0.96
CA ARG A 89 -6.86 -7.46 -1.72
C ARG A 89 -7.23 -8.21 -3.00
N PHE A 90 -6.30 -8.89 -3.64
CA PHE A 90 -6.60 -9.75 -4.79
C PHE A 90 -7.33 -11.03 -4.36
N LEU A 91 -6.84 -11.76 -3.35
CA LEU A 91 -7.49 -12.98 -2.87
C LEU A 91 -8.91 -12.70 -2.35
N MET A 92 -9.11 -11.59 -1.63
CA MET A 92 -10.44 -11.14 -1.18
C MET A 92 -11.41 -10.93 -2.34
N ALA A 93 -10.98 -10.24 -3.41
CA ALA A 93 -11.81 -10.04 -4.60
C ALA A 93 -12.12 -11.36 -5.30
N LEU A 94 -11.13 -12.26 -5.43
CA LEU A 94 -11.33 -13.57 -6.06
C LEU A 94 -12.30 -14.44 -5.26
N VAL A 95 -12.20 -14.43 -3.92
CA VAL A 95 -13.08 -15.16 -3.00
C VAL A 95 -14.55 -14.73 -3.14
N GLN A 96 -14.83 -13.46 -3.45
CA GLN A 96 -16.18 -12.98 -3.78
C GLN A 96 -16.71 -13.64 -5.05
N VAL A 97 -15.88 -13.71 -6.09
CA VAL A 97 -16.28 -14.22 -7.41
C VAL A 97 -16.46 -15.73 -7.40
N ILE A 98 -15.56 -16.48 -6.75
CA ILE A 98 -15.67 -17.95 -6.73
C ILE A 98 -16.81 -18.43 -5.82
N GLY A 99 -17.23 -17.64 -4.83
CA GLY A 99 -18.33 -18.02 -3.91
C GLY A 99 -18.05 -19.33 -3.17
N SER A 100 -19.07 -19.95 -2.57
CA SER A 100 -18.91 -21.15 -1.72
C SER A 100 -18.60 -22.45 -2.47
N ARG A 101 -17.86 -22.39 -3.59
CA ARG A 101 -17.36 -23.58 -4.30
C ARG A 101 -16.56 -24.45 -3.36
N ASP A 102 -17.00 -25.69 -3.23
CA ASP A 102 -16.42 -26.71 -2.37
C ASP A 102 -15.43 -27.57 -3.19
N ASP A 103 -14.33 -26.93 -3.59
CA ASP A 103 -13.22 -27.61 -4.26
C ASP A 103 -11.90 -27.22 -3.57
N GLU A 104 -10.93 -28.14 -3.60
CA GLU A 104 -9.64 -27.99 -2.90
C GLU A 104 -8.92 -26.69 -3.27
N ARG A 105 -9.00 -26.26 -4.53
CA ARG A 105 -8.34 -25.03 -5.01
C ARG A 105 -9.02 -23.80 -4.41
N SER A 106 -10.36 -23.74 -4.45
CA SER A 106 -11.14 -22.67 -3.83
C SER A 106 -10.92 -22.61 -2.31
N GLN A 107 -10.85 -23.76 -1.64
CA GLN A 107 -10.57 -23.84 -0.21
C GLN A 107 -9.16 -23.32 0.12
N SER A 108 -8.13 -23.76 -0.62
CA SER A 108 -6.74 -23.31 -0.42
C SER A 108 -6.59 -21.78 -0.54
N ILE A 109 -7.35 -21.15 -1.46
CA ILE A 109 -7.40 -19.70 -1.65
C ILE A 109 -8.07 -19.02 -0.45
N ARG A 110 -9.19 -19.55 0.04
CA ARG A 110 -9.89 -19.04 1.25
C ARG A 110 -8.99 -19.11 2.47
N ASP A 111 -8.31 -20.25 2.67
CA ASP A 111 -7.38 -20.44 3.76
C ASP A 111 -6.21 -19.46 3.67
N ALA A 112 -5.67 -19.22 2.46
CA ALA A 112 -4.56 -18.30 2.25
C ALA A 112 -4.95 -16.85 2.59
N MET A 113 -6.14 -16.45 2.12
CA MET A 113 -6.72 -15.16 2.43
C MET A 113 -6.91 -14.98 3.94
N GLU A 114 -7.58 -15.93 4.61
CA GLU A 114 -7.84 -15.84 6.05
C GLU A 114 -6.55 -15.85 6.86
N TYR A 115 -5.62 -16.76 6.55
CA TYR A 115 -4.32 -16.84 7.24
C TYR A 115 -3.54 -15.53 7.14
N GLY A 116 -3.58 -14.89 5.97
CA GLY A 116 -2.90 -13.63 5.74
C GLY A 116 -3.61 -12.42 6.34
N LEU A 117 -4.95 -12.39 6.39
CA LEU A 117 -5.68 -11.36 7.15
C LEU A 117 -5.39 -11.48 8.65
N GLN A 118 -5.38 -12.69 9.20
CA GLN A 118 -4.95 -12.92 10.58
C GLN A 118 -3.47 -12.55 10.79
N GLY A 119 -2.60 -12.82 9.82
CA GLY A 119 -1.20 -12.37 9.84
C GLY A 119 -1.05 -10.86 9.88
N LEU A 120 -1.85 -10.13 9.09
CA LEU A 120 -1.90 -8.67 9.08
C LEU A 120 -2.33 -8.11 10.44
N LEU A 121 -3.32 -8.72 11.09
CA LEU A 121 -3.75 -8.36 12.45
C LEU A 121 -2.66 -8.65 13.49
N ARG A 122 -2.04 -9.84 13.46
CA ARG A 122 -0.94 -10.20 14.38
C ARG A 122 0.28 -9.29 14.24
N ALA A 123 0.54 -8.80 13.02
CA ALA A 123 1.65 -7.89 12.74
C ALA A 123 1.41 -6.46 13.22
N GLN A 124 0.20 -6.10 13.65
CA GLN A 124 -0.07 -4.79 14.21
C GLN A 124 0.57 -4.67 15.59
N TYR A 125 1.37 -3.63 15.79
CA TYR A 125 1.90 -3.30 17.10
C TYR A 125 0.79 -2.86 18.07
N PRO A 126 0.98 -3.04 19.39
CA PRO A 126 0.02 -2.59 20.39
C PRO A 126 -0.35 -1.09 20.33
N ASN A 127 0.51 -0.24 19.77
CA ASN A 127 0.23 1.18 19.55
C ASN A 127 -0.49 1.49 18.21
N GLY A 128 -0.88 0.46 17.45
CA GLY A 128 -1.61 0.56 16.19
C GLY A 128 -0.75 0.61 14.92
N ALA A 129 0.57 0.75 15.04
CA ALA A 129 1.48 0.77 13.90
C ALA A 129 1.69 -0.61 13.25
N TRP A 130 2.36 -0.62 12.10
CA TRP A 130 2.93 -1.83 11.49
C TRP A 130 4.44 -1.67 11.23
N PRO A 131 5.20 -2.77 11.25
CA PRO A 131 6.58 -2.78 10.79
C PRO A 131 6.64 -2.69 9.26
N GLN A 132 7.83 -2.48 8.69
CA GLN A 132 8.06 -2.75 7.26
C GLN A 132 8.01 -4.26 6.98
N CYS A 133 8.62 -5.06 7.85
CA CYS A 133 8.67 -6.51 7.75
C CYS A 133 8.29 -7.20 9.07
N TYR A 134 7.54 -8.29 8.98
CA TYR A 134 7.04 -9.07 10.12
C TYR A 134 7.39 -10.56 10.06
N ASP A 135 7.97 -11.08 11.14
CA ASP A 135 8.57 -12.43 11.21
C ASP A 135 7.70 -13.45 11.95
N GLY A 136 6.45 -13.10 12.27
CA GLY A 136 5.55 -13.96 13.03
C GLY A 136 5.69 -13.84 14.55
N ARG A 137 6.59 -12.99 15.06
CA ARG A 137 6.80 -12.85 16.50
C ARG A 137 5.59 -12.22 17.21
N HIS A 138 5.34 -12.67 18.44
CA HIS A 138 4.44 -11.93 19.34
C HIS A 138 5.14 -10.70 19.90
N TYR A 139 4.39 -9.60 20.03
CA TYR A 139 4.92 -8.37 20.61
C TYR A 139 4.67 -8.31 22.10
N ASN A 140 5.65 -7.76 22.81
CA ASN A 140 5.51 -7.35 24.20
C ASN A 140 4.96 -5.90 24.22
N PRO A 141 3.74 -5.65 24.76
CA PRO A 141 3.14 -4.30 24.77
C PRO A 141 3.97 -3.22 25.47
N GLN A 142 4.75 -3.59 26.48
CA GLN A 142 5.63 -2.66 27.19
C GLN A 142 6.71 -2.06 26.27
N ASN A 143 7.08 -2.74 25.18
CA ASN A 143 8.05 -2.25 24.19
C ASN A 143 7.43 -1.29 23.15
N HIS A 144 6.09 -1.16 23.13
CA HIS A 144 5.37 -0.35 22.15
C HIS A 144 4.34 0.57 22.84
N PRO A 145 4.77 1.44 23.76
CA PRO A 145 3.87 2.30 24.52
C PRO A 145 3.18 3.33 23.62
N LEU A 146 1.95 3.72 24.01
CA LEU A 146 1.20 4.81 23.39
C LEU A 146 1.87 6.15 23.73
N LYS A 147 2.76 6.62 22.86
CA LYS A 147 3.48 7.90 22.99
C LYS A 147 3.29 8.73 21.72
N ARG A 148 3.26 10.05 21.88
CA ARG A 148 3.27 10.98 20.74
C ARG A 148 4.67 11.07 20.14
N ALA A 149 4.72 11.29 18.82
CA ALA A 149 5.97 11.61 18.16
C ALA A 149 6.54 12.93 18.65
N TRP A 150 7.87 13.01 18.68
CA TRP A 150 8.59 14.19 19.14
C TRP A 150 9.81 14.46 18.26
N LEU A 151 10.21 15.73 18.22
CA LEU A 151 11.38 16.21 17.49
C LEU A 151 12.61 16.15 18.39
N PRO A 152 13.63 15.34 18.05
CA PRO A 152 14.89 15.39 18.78
C PRO A 152 15.64 16.70 18.50
N LYS A 153 16.16 17.34 19.55
CA LYS A 153 16.96 18.58 19.43
C LYS A 153 18.18 18.40 18.51
N ASN A 154 18.81 17.23 18.60
CA ASN A 154 19.93 16.82 17.77
C ASN A 154 19.61 15.46 17.14
N TRP A 155 19.98 15.27 15.89
CA TRP A 155 19.82 13.99 15.19
C TRP A 155 21.13 13.58 14.51
N LEU A 156 21.32 12.26 14.38
CA LEU A 156 22.55 11.69 13.83
C LEU A 156 22.67 11.97 12.34
N ARG A 157 23.74 12.65 11.90
CA ARG A 157 24.01 12.95 10.48
C ARG A 157 24.43 11.75 9.64
N LYS A 158 24.69 10.61 10.28
CA LYS A 158 25.00 9.33 9.63
C LYS A 158 24.11 8.23 10.24
N PRO A 159 23.72 7.22 9.46
CA PRO A 159 22.92 6.13 9.99
C PRO A 159 23.71 5.30 11.02
N PRO A 160 23.08 4.78 12.08
CA PRO A 160 23.71 3.83 12.99
C PRO A 160 24.20 2.58 12.26
N LYS A 161 25.36 2.03 12.71
CA LYS A 161 25.95 0.80 12.12
C LYS A 161 25.01 -0.39 12.21
N HIS A 162 24.42 -0.61 13.38
CA HIS A 162 23.40 -1.63 13.60
C HIS A 162 22.04 -0.96 13.69
N ARG A 163 21.16 -1.29 12.76
CA ARG A 163 19.78 -0.83 12.78
C ARG A 163 18.88 -1.88 12.16
N SER A 164 17.74 -2.10 12.78
CA SER A 164 16.69 -3.00 12.34
C SER A 164 15.48 -2.19 11.88
N TYR A 165 15.72 -1.24 10.98
CA TYR A 165 14.69 -0.27 10.58
C TYR A 165 13.46 -0.93 9.97
N TRP A 166 13.60 -2.13 9.43
CA TRP A 166 12.48 -2.92 8.92
C TRP A 166 11.47 -3.32 10.01
N LEU A 167 11.83 -3.21 11.30
CA LEU A 167 10.92 -3.41 12.43
C LEU A 167 10.29 -2.11 12.94
N TYR A 168 10.73 -0.94 12.46
CA TYR A 168 10.19 0.34 12.93
C TYR A 168 8.76 0.58 12.44
N TYR A 169 8.07 1.52 13.10
CA TYR A 169 6.74 1.94 12.68
C TYR A 169 6.86 2.65 11.32
N THR A 170 6.38 2.02 10.25
CA THR A 170 6.80 2.37 8.88
C THR A 170 5.65 2.92 8.04
N PHE A 171 5.76 4.18 7.64
CA PHE A 171 4.92 4.78 6.58
C PHE A 171 5.58 4.73 5.19
N ASN A 172 6.89 4.43 5.14
CA ASN A 172 7.59 4.31 3.87
C ASN A 172 6.81 3.41 2.90
N ASP A 173 6.71 3.87 1.65
CA ASP A 173 5.99 3.18 0.57
C ASP A 173 4.57 2.72 0.93
N ASN A 174 3.87 3.55 1.73
CA ASN A 174 2.51 3.34 2.19
C ASN A 174 2.32 2.12 3.10
N ALA A 175 3.36 1.53 3.70
CA ALA A 175 3.22 0.27 4.44
C ALA A 175 2.04 0.28 5.44
N ILE A 176 1.99 1.22 6.39
CA ILE A 176 0.83 1.39 7.30
C ILE A 176 -0.45 1.78 6.54
N ASN A 177 -0.37 2.72 5.59
CA ASN A 177 -1.55 3.22 4.86
C ASN A 177 -2.28 2.12 4.07
N ASP A 178 -1.54 1.23 3.43
CA ASP A 178 -2.06 0.09 2.68
C ASP A 178 -2.56 -1.02 3.60
N CYS A 179 -1.98 -1.21 4.80
CA CYS A 179 -2.54 -2.09 5.82
C CYS A 179 -3.94 -1.62 6.25
N ILE A 180 -4.07 -0.34 6.60
CA ILE A 180 -5.36 0.29 6.95
C ILE A 180 -6.35 0.14 5.79
N SER A 181 -5.94 0.48 4.57
CA SER A 181 -6.82 0.39 3.39
C SER A 181 -7.31 -1.04 3.13
N THR A 182 -6.46 -2.03 3.35
CA THR A 182 -6.78 -3.46 3.19
C THR A 182 -7.76 -3.92 4.26
N LEU A 183 -7.58 -3.51 5.51
CA LEU A 183 -8.51 -3.82 6.60
C LEU A 183 -9.88 -3.16 6.41
N LEU A 184 -9.92 -1.92 5.90
CA LEU A 184 -11.19 -1.28 5.53
C LEU A 184 -11.88 -1.98 4.34
N GLU A 185 -11.13 -2.59 3.42
CA GLU A 185 -11.69 -3.44 2.36
C GLU A 185 -12.23 -4.75 2.93
N ALA A 186 -11.47 -5.40 3.81
CA ALA A 186 -11.91 -6.61 4.51
C ALA A 186 -13.17 -6.38 5.35
N TYR A 187 -13.24 -5.29 6.12
CA TYR A 187 -14.43 -4.95 6.89
C TYR A 187 -15.67 -4.74 5.99
N ARG A 188 -15.53 -3.98 4.90
CA ARG A 188 -16.64 -3.79 3.94
C ARG A 188 -17.13 -5.08 3.31
N GLN A 189 -16.22 -6.04 3.12
CA GLN A 189 -16.53 -7.31 2.48
C GLN A 189 -17.11 -8.35 3.44
N PHE A 190 -16.58 -8.44 4.67
CA PHE A 190 -16.89 -9.52 5.60
C PHE A 190 -17.70 -9.08 6.83
N GLY A 191 -17.83 -7.78 7.09
CA GLY A 191 -18.55 -7.26 8.25
C GLY A 191 -17.89 -7.53 9.61
N ARG A 192 -16.68 -8.08 9.62
CA ARG A 192 -15.92 -8.48 10.82
C ARG A 192 -15.28 -7.27 11.51
N TYR A 193 -15.81 -6.90 12.69
CA TYR A 193 -15.46 -5.67 13.42
C TYR A 193 -13.98 -5.55 13.79
N GLU A 194 -13.28 -6.65 14.01
CA GLU A 194 -11.84 -6.66 14.30
C GLU A 194 -11.02 -5.98 13.20
N TYR A 195 -11.46 -6.05 11.94
CA TYR A 195 -10.81 -5.36 10.83
C TYR A 195 -11.01 -3.85 10.93
N LEU A 196 -12.21 -3.40 11.31
CA LEU A 196 -12.49 -1.99 11.53
C LEU A 196 -11.68 -1.44 12.73
N GLU A 197 -11.65 -2.19 13.84
CA GLU A 197 -10.90 -1.77 15.03
C GLU A 197 -9.39 -1.70 14.77
N ALA A 198 -8.82 -2.67 14.05
CA ALA A 198 -7.42 -2.63 13.64
C ALA A 198 -7.13 -1.43 12.72
N ALA A 199 -8.01 -1.14 11.76
CA ALA A 199 -7.89 0.04 10.90
C ALA A 199 -7.95 1.35 11.70
N LYS A 200 -8.88 1.46 12.65
CA LYS A 200 -9.02 2.61 13.57
C LYS A 200 -7.77 2.79 14.42
N SER A 201 -7.22 1.70 14.96
CA SER A 201 -5.97 1.70 15.73
C SER A 201 -4.78 2.22 14.90
N GLY A 202 -4.69 1.83 13.63
CA GLY A 202 -3.74 2.43 12.67
C GLY A 202 -3.95 3.93 12.45
N GLY A 203 -5.21 4.37 12.42
CA GLY A 203 -5.57 5.79 12.38
C GLY A 203 -5.13 6.55 13.63
N GLU A 204 -5.32 5.99 14.83
CA GLU A 204 -4.81 6.58 16.08
C GLU A 204 -3.30 6.73 16.04
N PHE A 205 -2.58 5.72 15.52
CA PHE A 205 -1.15 5.81 15.33
C PHE A 205 -0.75 6.97 14.40
N ILE A 206 -1.46 7.16 13.27
CA ILE A 206 -1.21 8.31 12.38
C ILE A 206 -1.35 9.62 13.16
N ILE A 207 -2.41 9.79 13.96
CA ILE A 207 -2.63 10.99 14.76
C ILE A 207 -1.48 11.18 15.78
N MET A 208 -1.10 10.13 16.51
CA MET A 208 -0.01 10.18 17.49
C MET A 208 1.35 10.44 16.86
N ALA A 209 1.58 9.97 15.64
CA ALA A 209 2.83 10.12 14.92
C ALA A 209 3.02 11.52 14.28
N GLN A 210 1.97 12.35 14.25
CA GLN A 210 2.10 13.72 13.75
C GLN A 210 3.06 14.50 14.65
N LEU A 211 4.10 15.10 14.05
CA LEU A 211 5.02 15.94 14.77
C LEU A 211 4.35 17.28 15.15
N PRO A 212 4.83 17.99 16.19
CA PRO A 212 4.28 19.29 16.55
C PRO A 212 4.73 20.39 15.58
N GLU A 213 4.14 21.59 15.72
CA GLU A 213 4.73 22.80 15.12
C GLU A 213 6.21 22.96 15.57
N PRO A 214 7.10 23.48 14.70
CA PRO A 214 6.84 24.16 13.42
C PRO A 214 6.57 23.23 12.21
N GLN A 215 6.57 21.90 12.43
CA GLN A 215 6.62 20.89 11.38
C GLN A 215 5.55 19.79 11.60
N PRO A 216 4.25 20.10 11.44
CA PRO A 216 3.12 19.19 11.67
C PRO A 216 2.90 18.15 10.56
N GLY A 217 3.99 17.53 10.09
CA GLY A 217 3.98 16.42 9.13
C GLY A 217 4.43 15.10 9.75
N TRP A 218 4.81 14.17 8.88
CA TRP A 218 5.23 12.82 9.27
C TRP A 218 6.56 12.41 8.62
N ALA A 219 7.34 11.62 9.35
CA ALA A 219 8.54 10.96 8.85
C ALA A 219 8.22 9.65 8.12
N GLN A 220 9.18 9.11 7.34
CA GLN A 220 9.01 7.80 6.71
C GLN A 220 8.87 6.66 7.73
N GLN A 221 9.56 6.76 8.87
CA GLN A 221 9.47 5.78 9.94
C GLN A 221 9.83 6.42 11.28
N TYR A 222 9.33 5.79 12.34
CA TYR A 222 9.60 6.15 13.72
C TYR A 222 10.14 4.93 14.45
N ASP A 223 11.18 5.13 15.26
CA ASP A 223 11.64 4.05 16.13
C ASP A 223 10.66 3.79 17.29
N PHE A 224 10.99 2.83 18.16
CA PHE A 224 10.11 2.46 19.26
C PHE A 224 9.97 3.53 20.35
N ASP A 225 10.77 4.60 20.30
CA ASP A 225 10.63 5.77 21.17
C ASP A 225 9.92 6.95 20.46
N MET A 226 9.29 6.70 19.31
CA MET A 226 8.48 7.67 18.57
C MET A 226 9.26 8.89 18.04
N LYS A 227 10.57 8.80 17.85
CA LYS A 227 11.32 9.82 17.09
C LYS A 227 11.49 9.39 15.63
N PRO A 228 11.52 10.34 14.67
CA PRO A 228 11.93 10.04 13.30
C PRO A 228 13.26 9.29 13.27
N ALA A 229 13.35 8.24 12.44
CA ALA A 229 14.48 7.33 12.44
C ALA A 229 15.10 7.13 11.05
N TRP A 230 16.37 6.75 11.02
CA TRP A 230 17.05 6.34 9.79
C TRP A 230 16.45 5.05 9.23
N ALA A 231 16.29 4.97 7.91
CA ALA A 231 16.09 3.72 7.18
C ALA A 231 17.36 3.34 6.41
N ARG A 232 17.34 3.41 5.06
CA ARG A 232 18.54 3.20 4.25
C ARG A 232 19.55 4.33 4.48
N LYS A 233 20.78 4.16 3.97
CA LYS A 233 21.88 5.14 4.15
C LYS A 233 21.60 6.53 3.57
N PHE A 234 20.54 6.66 2.78
CA PHE A 234 20.07 7.87 2.12
C PHE A 234 18.64 8.27 2.53
N GLU A 235 18.16 7.73 3.67
CA GLU A 235 16.83 8.00 4.21
C GLU A 235 16.96 8.41 5.70
N PRO A 236 17.21 9.70 5.95
CA PRO A 236 17.51 10.23 7.27
C PRO A 236 16.24 10.42 8.12
N PRO A 237 16.39 10.60 9.45
CA PRO A 237 15.38 11.22 10.30
C PRO A 237 15.00 12.59 9.72
N ALA A 238 13.82 12.66 9.12
CA ALA A 238 13.35 13.85 8.44
C ALA A 238 11.82 13.80 8.31
N LEU A 239 11.21 14.98 8.22
CA LEU A 239 9.84 15.04 7.71
C LEU A 239 9.82 14.65 6.23
N CYS A 240 8.77 13.95 5.83
CA CYS A 240 8.60 13.47 4.48
C CYS A 240 7.31 14.00 3.86
N SER A 241 7.45 14.81 2.81
CA SER A 241 6.31 15.41 2.10
C SER A 241 5.41 14.34 1.48
N ALA A 242 6.00 13.29 0.91
CA ALA A 242 5.26 12.20 0.31
C ALA A 242 4.43 11.43 1.34
N VAL A 243 5.02 11.11 2.50
CA VAL A 243 4.31 10.41 3.58
C VAL A 243 3.22 11.30 4.16
N THR A 244 3.49 12.58 4.35
CA THR A 244 2.50 13.54 4.86
C THR A 244 1.30 13.63 3.93
N SER A 245 1.54 13.75 2.61
CA SER A 245 0.49 13.70 1.59
C SER A 245 -0.36 12.43 1.64
N ARG A 246 0.28 11.27 1.84
CA ARG A 246 -0.39 9.95 1.93
C ARG A 246 -1.20 9.81 3.23
N ASN A 247 -0.68 10.28 4.35
CA ASN A 247 -1.38 10.26 5.63
C ASN A 247 -2.64 11.15 5.61
N ILE A 248 -2.60 12.32 4.95
CA ILE A 248 -3.80 13.14 4.72
C ILE A 248 -4.88 12.31 4.03
N ARG A 249 -4.54 11.61 2.93
CA ARG A 249 -5.50 10.76 2.21
C ARG A 249 -6.07 9.66 3.11
N THR A 250 -5.21 8.94 3.84
CA THR A 250 -5.65 7.83 4.72
C THR A 250 -6.56 8.32 5.85
N LEU A 251 -6.28 9.49 6.43
CA LEU A 251 -7.13 10.10 7.44
C LEU A 251 -8.52 10.47 6.88
N VAL A 252 -8.60 11.01 5.66
CA VAL A 252 -9.88 11.24 4.99
C VAL A 252 -10.61 9.92 4.73
N ASP A 253 -9.91 8.88 4.27
CA ASP A 253 -10.51 7.56 4.03
C ASP A 253 -11.07 6.93 5.32
N LEU A 254 -10.38 7.10 6.45
CA LEU A 254 -10.84 6.68 7.78
C LEU A 254 -12.07 7.47 8.22
N TYR A 255 -12.09 8.80 8.04
CA TYR A 255 -13.29 9.61 8.30
C TYR A 255 -14.49 9.14 7.45
N LEU A 256 -14.30 8.90 6.17
CA LEU A 256 -15.36 8.38 5.31
C LEU A 256 -15.85 6.99 5.76
N ALA A 257 -14.95 6.12 6.21
CA ALA A 257 -15.31 4.78 6.69
C ALA A 257 -16.06 4.82 8.03
N THR A 258 -15.64 5.68 8.96
CA THR A 258 -16.07 5.64 10.38
C THR A 258 -17.08 6.73 10.75
N GLY A 259 -17.06 7.87 10.06
CA GLY A 259 -17.78 9.07 10.46
C GLY A 259 -17.08 9.87 11.58
N ASP A 260 -15.93 9.41 12.10
CA ASP A 260 -15.27 10.05 13.23
C ASP A 260 -14.41 11.24 12.78
N GLU A 261 -14.85 12.45 13.16
CA GLU A 261 -14.19 13.71 12.79
C GLU A 261 -12.78 13.87 13.36
N LYS A 262 -12.39 13.08 14.38
CA LYS A 262 -11.03 13.16 14.93
C LYS A 262 -9.95 12.93 13.87
N TYR A 263 -10.24 12.11 12.85
CA TYR A 263 -9.31 11.84 11.76
C TYR A 263 -9.07 13.08 10.89
N LEU A 264 -9.99 14.05 10.87
CA LEU A 264 -9.84 15.29 10.11
C LEU A 264 -8.99 16.33 10.85
N LYS A 265 -8.91 16.27 12.19
CA LYS A 265 -8.25 17.28 13.04
C LYS A 265 -6.76 17.53 12.69
N PRO A 266 -5.93 16.51 12.37
CA PRO A 266 -4.52 16.71 12.01
C PRO A 266 -4.31 17.42 10.67
N ILE A 267 -5.28 17.36 9.76
CA ILE A 267 -5.08 17.64 8.34
C ILE A 267 -4.77 19.12 8.06
N PRO A 268 -5.48 20.12 8.62
CA PRO A 268 -5.22 21.53 8.32
C PRO A 268 -3.77 21.97 8.59
N ALA A 269 -3.21 21.56 9.75
CA ALA A 269 -1.83 21.89 10.11
C ALA A 269 -0.82 21.25 9.13
N ALA A 270 -1.05 19.98 8.75
CA ALA A 270 -0.22 19.29 7.77
C ALA A 270 -0.28 19.92 6.37
N ILE A 271 -1.46 20.37 5.95
CA ILE A 271 -1.64 21.10 4.68
C ILE A 271 -0.86 22.41 4.71
N ALA A 272 -1.01 23.20 5.79
CA ALA A 272 -0.28 24.44 5.95
C ALA A 272 1.24 24.19 5.92
N TRP A 273 1.71 23.07 6.47
CA TRP A 273 3.13 22.68 6.40
C TRP A 273 3.57 22.34 4.99
N LEU A 274 2.78 21.56 4.24
CA LEU A 274 3.07 21.25 2.85
C LEU A 274 3.09 22.53 1.99
N GLU A 275 2.14 23.43 2.16
CA GLU A 275 2.05 24.68 1.39
C GLU A 275 3.29 25.57 1.63
N ARG A 276 3.71 25.77 2.89
CA ARG A 276 4.92 26.56 3.21
C ARG A 276 6.25 25.85 2.93
N SER A 277 6.24 24.54 2.70
CA SER A 277 7.45 23.75 2.41
C SER A 277 7.70 23.54 0.91
N GLN A 278 6.83 24.05 0.04
CA GLN A 278 6.98 23.90 -1.40
C GLN A 278 8.30 24.54 -1.89
N ILE A 279 9.06 23.81 -2.70
CA ILE A 279 10.37 24.29 -3.24
C ILE A 279 10.24 24.90 -4.63
N ALA A 280 9.19 24.54 -5.37
CA ALA A 280 8.77 25.15 -6.63
C ALA A 280 7.29 24.81 -6.89
N PRO A 281 6.57 25.46 -7.81
CA PRO A 281 5.16 25.16 -8.07
C PRO A 281 4.90 23.67 -8.29
N ASN A 282 4.10 23.06 -7.42
CA ASN A 282 3.78 21.63 -7.43
C ASN A 282 4.99 20.68 -7.20
N LEU A 283 6.03 21.16 -6.52
CA LEU A 283 7.24 20.40 -6.27
C LEU A 283 7.68 20.53 -4.81
N TRP A 284 7.99 19.38 -4.19
CA TRP A 284 8.49 19.29 -2.83
C TRP A 284 9.78 18.47 -2.81
N ALA A 285 10.65 18.75 -1.86
CA ALA A 285 11.71 17.82 -1.50
C ALA A 285 11.10 16.58 -0.84
N ARG A 286 11.74 15.42 -0.97
CA ARG A 286 11.31 14.20 -0.27
C ARG A 286 11.47 14.37 1.23
N PHE A 287 12.58 14.98 1.66
CA PHE A 287 13.00 15.10 3.05
C PHE A 287 13.20 16.56 3.46
N TYR A 288 12.75 16.90 4.66
CA TYR A 288 12.95 18.18 5.30
C TYR A 288 13.61 17.97 6.67
N GLU A 289 14.67 18.73 6.92
CA GLU A 289 15.44 18.69 8.15
C GLU A 289 14.56 19.02 9.36
N LEU A 290 14.76 18.26 10.43
CA LEU A 290 14.05 18.43 11.70
C LEU A 290 14.42 19.78 12.32
N GLY A 291 13.41 20.55 12.72
CA GLY A 291 13.53 21.86 13.37
C GLY A 291 13.70 23.04 12.42
N THR A 292 14.42 22.89 11.30
CA THR A 292 14.74 24.00 10.39
C THR A 292 13.84 24.06 9.16
N ASN A 293 13.20 22.95 8.81
CA ASN A 293 12.44 22.79 7.57
C ASN A 293 13.25 23.01 6.29
N ARG A 294 14.58 22.87 6.36
CA ARG A 294 15.44 22.95 5.18
C ARG A 294 15.37 21.64 4.37
N PRO A 295 15.20 21.68 3.04
CA PRO A 295 15.30 20.48 2.21
C PRO A 295 16.59 19.69 2.42
N LEU A 296 16.48 18.35 2.47
CA LEU A 296 17.59 17.43 2.61
C LEU A 296 17.71 16.52 1.38
N TYR A 297 18.95 16.34 0.94
CA TYR A 297 19.31 15.53 -0.21
C TYR A 297 20.50 14.63 0.11
N PHE A 298 20.79 13.71 -0.80
CA PHE A 298 22.03 12.94 -0.80
C PHE A 298 22.66 13.05 -2.19
N ASN A 299 23.98 13.18 -2.23
CA ASN A 299 24.70 13.14 -3.50
C ASN A 299 24.89 11.68 -3.99
N ARG A 300 25.54 11.46 -5.14
CA ARG A 300 25.80 10.10 -5.68
C ARG A 300 26.71 9.25 -4.79
N LYS A 301 27.49 9.88 -3.91
CA LYS A 301 28.32 9.23 -2.89
C LYS A 301 27.54 8.92 -1.60
N TYR A 302 26.25 9.26 -1.54
CA TYR A 302 25.40 9.15 -0.36
C TYR A 302 25.89 9.97 0.84
N GLU A 303 26.44 11.15 0.56
CA GLU A 303 26.72 12.18 1.55
C GLU A 303 25.50 13.08 1.69
N LEU A 304 25.13 13.40 2.92
CA LEU A 304 24.02 14.31 3.21
C LEU A 304 24.39 15.73 2.75
N VAL A 305 23.58 16.30 1.86
CA VAL A 305 23.77 17.62 1.27
C VAL A 305 22.47 18.42 1.28
N TYR A 306 22.57 19.72 1.07
CA TYR A 306 21.41 20.65 1.04
C TYR A 306 21.10 21.19 -0.36
N THR A 307 21.82 20.72 -1.37
CA THR A 307 21.59 21.03 -2.78
C THR A 307 21.30 19.76 -3.56
N ASP A 308 20.69 19.91 -4.72
CA ASP A 308 20.24 18.84 -5.60
C ASP A 308 21.08 18.71 -6.88
N ASP A 309 22.31 19.23 -6.85
CA ASP A 309 23.22 19.29 -8.01
C ASP A 309 23.76 17.91 -8.44
N ASP A 310 23.83 16.93 -7.52
CA ASP A 310 24.42 15.60 -7.75
C ASP A 310 23.56 14.45 -7.18
N LEU A 311 22.26 14.45 -7.47
CA LEU A 311 21.37 13.40 -6.94
C LEU A 311 21.64 12.00 -7.56
N PRO A 312 21.45 10.91 -6.78
CA PRO A 312 21.34 9.56 -7.31
C PRO A 312 20.20 9.44 -8.34
N THR A 313 20.44 8.71 -9.43
CA THR A 313 19.49 8.58 -10.56
C THR A 313 18.34 7.61 -10.29
N HIS A 314 18.45 6.74 -9.29
CA HIS A 314 17.50 5.68 -8.98
C HIS A 314 16.55 6.02 -7.82
N TYR A 315 16.64 7.22 -7.24
CA TYR A 315 15.79 7.64 -6.12
C TYR A 315 15.23 9.05 -6.36
N SER A 316 13.92 9.21 -6.14
CA SER A 316 13.24 10.50 -6.31
C SER A 316 13.30 11.32 -5.02
N PHE A 317 14.27 12.24 -4.96
CA PHE A 317 14.38 13.22 -3.86
C PHE A 317 13.49 14.45 -4.03
N LYS A 318 12.81 14.60 -5.17
CA LYS A 318 11.83 15.67 -5.42
C LYS A 318 10.65 15.13 -6.20
N GLY A 319 9.47 15.63 -5.92
CA GLY A 319 8.27 15.23 -6.64
C GLY A 319 7.02 15.99 -6.22
N SER A 320 5.94 15.81 -6.98
CA SER A 320 4.63 16.35 -6.63
C SER A 320 3.95 15.55 -5.51
N TYR A 321 4.30 14.26 -5.41
CA TYR A 321 3.83 13.30 -4.40
C TYR A 321 2.31 13.27 -4.17
N GLY A 322 1.52 13.67 -5.17
CA GLY A 322 0.06 13.76 -5.07
C GLY A 322 -0.45 14.80 -4.06
N VAL A 323 0.39 15.74 -3.60
CA VAL A 323 0.02 16.74 -2.59
C VAL A 323 -1.22 17.52 -3.02
N ARG A 324 -1.21 18.10 -4.21
CA ARG A 324 -2.37 18.86 -4.74
C ARG A 324 -3.63 18.02 -4.82
N SER A 325 -3.54 16.78 -5.32
CA SER A 325 -4.71 15.90 -5.45
C SER A 325 -5.27 15.46 -4.10
N ASN A 326 -4.42 15.18 -3.11
CA ASN A 326 -4.87 14.76 -1.78
C ASN A 326 -5.46 15.94 -0.99
N ILE A 327 -4.92 17.16 -1.16
CA ILE A 327 -5.53 18.38 -0.63
C ILE A 327 -6.88 18.65 -1.28
N ALA A 328 -6.98 18.52 -2.61
CA ALA A 328 -8.25 18.67 -3.33
C ALA A 328 -9.28 17.64 -2.86
N TYR A 329 -8.87 16.38 -2.67
CA TYR A 329 -9.71 15.32 -2.13
C TYR A 329 -10.25 15.67 -0.72
N TYR A 330 -9.38 16.11 0.19
CA TYR A 330 -9.80 16.58 1.50
C TYR A 330 -10.81 17.75 1.40
N ARG A 331 -10.49 18.78 0.62
CA ARG A 331 -11.35 19.96 0.43
C ARG A 331 -12.72 19.59 -0.15
N GLU A 332 -12.76 18.67 -1.11
CA GLU A 332 -14.01 18.16 -1.69
C GLU A 332 -14.86 17.45 -0.64
N VAL A 333 -14.26 16.55 0.16
CA VAL A 333 -14.99 15.80 1.20
C VAL A 333 -15.55 16.74 2.27
N ILE A 334 -14.78 17.72 2.72
CA ILE A 334 -15.24 18.70 3.71
C ILE A 334 -16.33 19.61 3.12
N SER A 335 -16.16 20.08 1.89
CA SER A 335 -17.13 20.97 1.24
C SER A 335 -18.48 20.30 1.00
N LEU A 336 -18.49 19.03 0.56
CA LEU A 336 -19.72 18.29 0.32
C LEU A 336 -20.35 17.75 1.61
N GLY A 337 -19.53 17.45 2.61
CA GLY A 337 -19.90 16.62 3.75
C GLY A 337 -19.89 15.13 3.40
N ARG A 338 -19.67 14.29 4.41
CA ARG A 338 -19.47 12.84 4.26
C ARG A 338 -20.59 12.15 3.48
N ASP A 339 -21.85 12.35 3.88
CA ASP A 339 -22.95 11.57 3.32
C ASP A 339 -23.21 11.92 1.85
N LYS A 340 -23.15 13.20 1.49
CA LYS A 340 -23.24 13.65 0.09
C LYS A 340 -22.05 13.14 -0.74
N TYR A 341 -20.85 13.16 -0.17
CA TYR A 341 -19.67 12.62 -0.86
C TYR A 341 -19.81 11.11 -1.13
N LEU A 342 -20.24 10.33 -0.13
CA LEU A 342 -20.47 8.89 -0.28
C LEU A 342 -21.60 8.59 -1.27
N GLN A 343 -22.66 9.38 -1.27
CA GLN A 343 -23.76 9.28 -2.23
C GLN A 343 -23.28 9.58 -3.66
N ARG A 344 -22.54 10.68 -3.87
CA ARG A 344 -21.91 11.02 -5.15
C ARG A 344 -20.99 9.89 -5.65
N ARG A 345 -20.24 9.26 -4.74
CA ARG A 345 -19.37 8.12 -5.08
C ARG A 345 -20.16 6.90 -5.56
N LYS A 346 -21.35 6.65 -5.01
CA LYS A 346 -22.27 5.60 -5.51
C LYS A 346 -22.79 5.98 -6.90
N GLU A 347 -23.19 7.23 -7.10
CA GLU A 347 -23.70 7.72 -8.39
C GLU A 347 -22.65 7.65 -9.51
N MET A 348 -21.38 7.89 -9.21
CA MET A 348 -20.27 7.72 -10.16
C MET A 348 -20.08 6.26 -10.62
N ARG A 349 -20.66 5.29 -9.91
CA ARG A 349 -20.69 3.86 -10.27
C ARG A 349 -22.02 3.43 -10.90
N SER A 350 -22.96 4.35 -11.11
CA SER A 350 -24.23 4.05 -11.79
C SER A 350 -23.99 3.65 -13.25
N SER A 351 -24.91 2.87 -13.82
CA SER A 351 -24.87 2.47 -15.24
C SER A 351 -24.71 3.68 -16.17
N LYS A 352 -25.41 4.78 -15.88
CA LYS A 352 -25.33 6.04 -16.64
C LYS A 352 -23.92 6.65 -16.59
N ALA A 353 -23.28 6.67 -15.43
CA ALA A 353 -21.93 7.19 -15.27
C ALA A 353 -20.89 6.29 -15.96
N LEU A 354 -21.02 4.97 -15.82
CA LEU A 354 -20.16 4.00 -16.49
C LEU A 354 -20.25 4.12 -18.01
N ARG A 355 -21.46 4.24 -18.57
CA ARG A 355 -21.68 4.44 -20.00
C ARG A 355 -21.05 5.74 -20.52
N ARG A 356 -21.23 6.85 -19.81
CA ARG A 356 -20.58 8.13 -20.16
C ARG A 356 -19.05 8.00 -20.17
N ARG A 357 -18.48 7.29 -19.19
CA ARG A 357 -17.05 7.02 -19.13
C ARG A 357 -16.58 6.13 -20.28
N ALA A 358 -17.32 5.08 -20.64
CA ALA A 358 -16.99 4.24 -21.78
C ALA A 358 -16.94 5.06 -23.09
N VAL A 359 -17.93 5.93 -23.32
CA VAL A 359 -17.93 6.82 -24.49
C VAL A 359 -16.70 7.73 -24.51
N SER A 360 -16.30 8.31 -23.37
CA SER A 360 -15.17 9.23 -23.31
C SER A 360 -13.80 8.54 -23.54
N ILE A 361 -13.68 7.24 -23.29
CA ILE A 361 -12.44 6.49 -23.51
C ILE A 361 -12.38 5.73 -24.84
N LYS A 362 -13.40 5.83 -25.70
CA LYS A 362 -13.51 5.11 -26.97
C LYS A 362 -12.28 5.24 -27.87
N GLU A 363 -11.78 6.45 -28.07
CA GLU A 363 -10.58 6.67 -28.91
C GLU A 363 -9.31 6.09 -28.30
N ARG A 364 -9.23 6.08 -26.97
CA ARG A 364 -8.11 5.42 -26.27
C ARG A 364 -8.16 3.91 -26.48
N VAL A 365 -9.35 3.31 -26.42
CA VAL A 365 -9.56 1.88 -26.70
C VAL A 365 -9.12 1.53 -28.12
N ARG A 366 -9.53 2.32 -29.12
CA ARG A 366 -9.10 2.13 -30.52
C ARG A 366 -7.57 2.14 -30.66
N ARG A 367 -6.89 3.12 -30.05
CA ARG A 367 -5.42 3.18 -30.05
C ARG A 367 -4.77 1.98 -29.36
N ILE A 368 -5.33 1.52 -28.24
CA ILE A 368 -4.82 0.35 -27.52
C ILE A 368 -4.88 -0.89 -28.42
N ILE A 369 -6.01 -1.12 -29.08
CA ILE A 369 -6.19 -2.27 -29.99
C ILE A 369 -5.25 -2.16 -31.20
N ALA A 370 -5.15 -0.98 -31.82
CA ALA A 370 -4.27 -0.75 -32.97
C ALA A 370 -2.77 -0.91 -32.64
N SER A 371 -2.41 -0.86 -31.35
CA SER A 371 -1.02 -1.03 -30.88
C SER A 371 -0.62 -2.48 -30.60
N LEU A 372 -1.50 -3.44 -30.87
CA LEU A 372 -1.18 -4.86 -30.80
C LEU A 372 -0.26 -5.26 -31.96
N ASP A 373 0.71 -6.12 -31.70
CA ASP A 373 1.48 -6.77 -32.75
C ASP A 373 0.66 -7.86 -33.47
N GLU A 374 1.24 -8.48 -34.50
CA GLU A 374 0.61 -9.56 -35.28
C GLU A 374 0.22 -10.79 -34.45
N LYS A 375 0.78 -10.93 -33.24
CA LYS A 375 0.47 -12.00 -32.29
C LYS A 375 -0.52 -11.57 -31.20
N GLY A 376 -1.09 -10.37 -31.30
CA GLY A 376 -2.05 -9.85 -30.32
C GLY A 376 -1.41 -9.43 -28.99
N ARG A 377 -0.17 -8.91 -29.01
CA ARG A 377 0.57 -8.52 -27.80
C ARG A 377 0.88 -7.04 -27.78
N TRP A 378 0.91 -6.44 -26.58
CA TRP A 378 1.53 -5.11 -26.37
C TRP A 378 2.99 -5.28 -25.99
N VAL A 379 3.87 -5.09 -26.96
CA VAL A 379 5.33 -5.24 -26.79
C VAL A 379 5.99 -3.86 -26.89
N ASP A 380 6.90 -3.58 -25.96
CA ASP A 380 7.83 -2.44 -26.00
C ASP A 380 9.26 -3.00 -25.87
N ASP A 381 10.13 -2.70 -26.83
CA ASP A 381 11.54 -3.12 -26.83
C ASP A 381 11.75 -4.64 -26.62
N GLY A 382 10.85 -5.46 -27.16
CA GLY A 382 10.88 -6.92 -27.01
C GLY A 382 10.27 -7.46 -25.71
N TRP A 383 9.77 -6.58 -24.82
CA TRP A 383 9.19 -6.96 -23.54
C TRP A 383 7.68 -6.69 -23.47
N ILE A 384 6.96 -7.55 -22.76
CA ILE A 384 5.61 -7.23 -22.28
C ILE A 384 5.76 -6.66 -20.88
N THR A 385 5.53 -5.36 -20.74
CA THR A 385 5.59 -4.72 -19.42
C THR A 385 4.29 -4.90 -18.66
N THR A 386 4.37 -5.37 -17.41
CA THR A 386 3.21 -5.61 -16.54
C THR A 386 2.35 -4.36 -16.36
N SER A 387 2.97 -3.17 -16.27
CA SER A 387 2.26 -1.89 -16.13
C SER A 387 1.41 -1.58 -17.37
N ARG A 388 1.96 -1.73 -18.58
CA ARG A 388 1.22 -1.49 -19.83
C ARG A 388 0.11 -2.52 -20.01
N PHE A 389 0.40 -3.81 -19.79
CA PHE A 389 -0.61 -4.87 -19.85
C PHE A 389 -1.79 -4.56 -18.93
N ILE A 390 -1.54 -4.29 -17.64
CA ILE A 390 -2.59 -3.97 -16.67
C ILE A 390 -3.37 -2.72 -17.08
N SER A 391 -2.69 -1.65 -17.53
CA SER A 391 -3.34 -0.40 -17.92
C SER A 391 -4.28 -0.60 -19.12
N ASN A 392 -3.81 -1.35 -20.13
CA ASN A 392 -4.56 -1.61 -21.34
C ASN A 392 -5.77 -2.49 -21.06
N VAL A 393 -5.58 -3.64 -20.42
CA VAL A 393 -6.70 -4.54 -20.08
C VAL A 393 -7.74 -3.83 -19.21
N ARG A 394 -7.32 -3.06 -18.19
CA ARG A 394 -8.28 -2.25 -17.39
C ARG A 394 -9.09 -1.28 -18.24
N THR A 395 -8.43 -0.60 -19.18
CA THR A 395 -9.12 0.36 -20.06
C THR A 395 -10.14 -0.34 -20.97
N LEU A 396 -9.81 -1.53 -21.47
CA LEU A 396 -10.72 -2.36 -22.25
C LEU A 396 -11.90 -2.84 -21.40
N CYS A 397 -11.65 -3.33 -20.18
CA CYS A 397 -12.71 -3.76 -19.27
C CYS A 397 -13.65 -2.61 -18.88
N ASP A 398 -13.11 -1.42 -18.59
CA ASP A 398 -13.90 -0.23 -18.27
C ASP A 398 -14.79 0.18 -19.46
N TYR A 399 -14.32 -0.02 -20.69
CA TYR A 399 -15.13 0.23 -21.89
C TYR A 399 -16.25 -0.81 -22.06
N ILE A 400 -15.92 -2.10 -21.95
CA ILE A 400 -16.90 -3.19 -22.06
C ILE A 400 -18.00 -3.04 -21.01
N GLU A 401 -17.63 -2.85 -19.74
CA GLU A 401 -18.60 -2.67 -18.66
C GLU A 401 -19.54 -1.49 -18.91
N GLY A 402 -19.00 -0.33 -19.27
CA GLY A 402 -19.85 0.85 -19.52
C GLY A 402 -20.72 0.72 -20.76
N MET A 403 -20.32 -0.07 -21.77
CA MET A 403 -21.15 -0.35 -22.94
C MET A 403 -22.24 -1.39 -22.66
N HIS A 404 -22.02 -2.31 -21.72
CA HIS A 404 -22.99 -3.33 -21.30
C HIS A 404 -23.89 -2.89 -20.14
N ALA A 405 -23.57 -1.77 -19.48
CA ALA A 405 -24.38 -1.24 -18.39
C ALA A 405 -25.79 -0.84 -18.90
N THR A 406 -26.78 -1.69 -18.62
CA THR A 406 -28.20 -1.45 -18.92
C THR A 406 -28.79 -0.40 -17.99
N HIS A 407 -29.84 0.28 -18.47
CA HIS A 407 -30.48 1.41 -17.80
C HIS A 407 -31.16 1.05 -16.49
#